data_AF-A0A6A5FZ89-F1
#
_entry.id   AF-A0A6A5FZ89-F1
#
_cell.length_a   1.000
_cell.length_b   1.000
_cell.length_c   1.000
_cell.angle_alpha   90.00
_cell.angle_beta   90.00
_cell.angle_gamma   90.00
#
_symmetry.space_group_name_H-M   'P 1'
#
loop_
_entity.id
_entity.type
_entity.pdbx_description
1 polymer ?
#
loop_
_entity_poly.entity_id
_entity_poly.type
_entity_poly.pdbx_seq_one_letter_code
_entity_poly.pdbx_strand_id
1 'polypeptide(L)'
;MATFILHFLNDEPFNLNLSTLQFDQMQHQQLLQLLSNVLSWIFDSERVDIKREAAEETAIRILNSLRILRYRPPQDQEEQEEWRAGIVEGRKTSVYPLLVFLFENSDGLKERAYLAKYLMKTDVPGEFYDYDIEELQNEIGDLMTEFKEIHADVKSVMSDVLLLNDIKEDLKSMEKEKMILVRKIEKTEKKVQNIPYFDKQMQLASQLRGEKSRYAEMAHQKQLERQKVLNIESRINRMKINLNEAQAVADTLDEQALMEKLEDEVATNTYLVNGKLFQEIETKENKLRELSTMARSSSVKEDDITRMTEEIEEMTKRIRKLEDERDHKEVDIDENMSVFRHQVTLLERKKETAVQKLQELRQELAKVEKDVEERKHNLKDKVGGEVVSNVQESIGGEIVEVLNVPTKYDRPKTAAPQTNNSEDIKSDMKQMMNSLDERKDRITDQRARREEMRLMLSQKMDAINIMKRQREEQVAEMERNNRLLVESVRDLENTIEECGEKIPELKNELAILLDDKNSLEGASGDNLEEKVTLAAEKEQELDAQIEEMGDMDEMRLQGELWKDILTIFEVKMEIFKERSMSRH
;
A
#
# COMPACT_ATOMS: atom_id res chain seq x y z
N MET A 1 29.63 -2.21 -21.74
CA MET A 1 29.44 -2.80 -23.08
C MET A 1 30.00 -4.22 -23.15
N ALA A 2 31.31 -4.45 -22.97
CA ALA A 2 31.90 -5.79 -23.08
C ALA A 2 31.31 -6.84 -22.12
N THR A 3 31.06 -6.50 -20.86
CA THR A 3 30.40 -7.39 -19.87
C THR A 3 28.97 -7.76 -20.25
N PHE A 4 28.22 -6.82 -20.82
CA PHE A 4 26.86 -7.05 -21.32
C PHE A 4 26.88 -8.02 -22.50
N ILE A 5 27.73 -7.77 -23.49
CA ILE A 5 27.91 -8.66 -24.65
C ILE A 5 28.31 -10.07 -24.21
N LEU A 6 29.23 -10.20 -23.26
CA LEU A 6 29.70 -11.48 -22.74
C LEU A 6 28.61 -12.31 -22.07
N HIS A 7 27.70 -11.66 -21.34
CA HIS A 7 26.56 -12.35 -20.73
C HIS A 7 25.71 -13.05 -21.80
N PHE A 8 25.31 -12.33 -22.85
CA PHE A 8 24.49 -12.88 -23.94
C PHE A 8 25.22 -13.88 -24.83
N LEU A 9 26.54 -13.77 -24.99
CA LEU A 9 27.34 -14.74 -25.75
C LEU A 9 27.60 -16.04 -24.98
N ASN A 10 27.55 -15.98 -23.66
CA ASN A 10 27.74 -17.14 -22.79
C ASN A 10 26.43 -17.89 -22.49
N ASP A 11 25.30 -17.19 -22.57
CA ASP A 11 23.98 -17.78 -22.45
C ASP A 11 23.53 -18.50 -23.75
N GLU A 12 22.44 -19.26 -23.66
CA GLU A 12 21.81 -19.90 -24.81
C GLU A 12 21.32 -18.81 -25.79
N PRO A 13 21.64 -18.86 -27.09
CA PRO A 13 21.99 -20.03 -27.91
C PRO A 13 23.46 -20.13 -28.35
N PHE A 14 24.34 -19.25 -27.88
CA PHE A 14 25.74 -19.19 -28.34
C PHE A 14 26.69 -20.03 -27.48
N ASN A 15 26.45 -20.12 -26.16
CA ASN A 15 27.19 -20.98 -25.22
C ASN A 15 28.72 -20.93 -25.38
N LEU A 16 29.29 -19.75 -25.67
CA LEU A 16 30.70 -19.60 -26.02
C LEU A 16 31.64 -19.63 -24.80
N ASN A 17 31.11 -19.52 -23.58
CA ASN A 17 31.84 -19.58 -22.30
C ASN A 17 33.14 -18.75 -22.28
N LEU A 18 33.11 -17.55 -22.85
CA LEU A 18 34.24 -16.65 -22.98
C LEU A 18 34.48 -15.88 -21.67
N SER A 19 35.75 -15.79 -21.27
CA SER A 19 36.17 -14.86 -20.21
C SER A 19 36.38 -13.45 -20.74
N THR A 20 36.25 -12.44 -19.88
CA THR A 20 36.44 -11.02 -20.25
C THR A 20 37.79 -10.74 -20.91
N LEU A 21 38.85 -11.43 -20.45
CA LEU A 21 40.18 -11.32 -21.03
C LEU A 21 40.26 -11.95 -22.43
N GLN A 22 39.64 -13.12 -22.63
CA GLN A 22 39.63 -13.80 -23.93
C GLN A 22 38.82 -13.02 -24.97
N PHE A 23 37.68 -12.45 -24.57
CA PHE A 23 36.85 -11.62 -25.46
C PHE A 23 37.58 -10.34 -25.88
N ASP A 24 38.29 -9.68 -24.97
CA ASP A 24 39.08 -8.49 -25.33
C ASP A 24 40.35 -8.83 -26.13
N GLN A 25 40.84 -10.07 -26.10
CA GLN A 25 41.97 -10.49 -26.93
C GLN A 25 41.55 -11.02 -28.32
N MET A 26 40.26 -11.04 -28.64
CA MET A 26 39.78 -11.54 -29.94
C MET A 26 40.33 -10.71 -31.10
N GLN A 27 40.76 -11.41 -32.15
CA GLN A 27 41.24 -10.77 -33.37
C GLN A 27 40.07 -10.18 -34.17
N HIS A 28 40.33 -9.13 -34.94
CA HIS A 28 39.33 -8.43 -35.75
C HIS A 28 38.50 -9.37 -36.66
N GLN A 29 39.13 -10.37 -37.27
CA GLN A 29 38.43 -11.39 -38.08
C GLN A 29 37.51 -12.29 -37.25
N GLN A 30 37.90 -12.64 -36.02
CA GLN A 30 37.08 -13.46 -35.14
C GLN A 30 35.87 -12.66 -34.63
N LEU A 31 36.05 -11.37 -34.37
CA LEU A 31 34.98 -10.47 -33.96
C LEU A 31 33.98 -10.22 -35.09
N LEU A 32 34.45 -10.12 -36.34
CA LEU A 32 33.62 -10.04 -37.52
C LEU A 32 32.81 -11.33 -37.73
N GLN A 33 33.45 -12.50 -37.56
CA GLN A 33 32.76 -13.80 -37.63
C GLN A 33 31.68 -13.92 -36.55
N LEU A 34 31.97 -13.44 -35.34
CA LEU A 34 31.00 -13.39 -34.25
C LEU A 34 29.79 -12.53 -34.64
N LEU A 35 30.02 -11.32 -35.18
CA LEU A 35 28.96 -10.45 -35.67
C LEU A 35 28.12 -11.12 -36.78
N SER A 36 28.77 -11.79 -37.74
CA SER A 36 28.07 -12.54 -38.81
C SER A 36 27.26 -13.72 -38.25
N ASN A 37 27.76 -14.42 -37.24
CA ASN A 37 27.03 -15.49 -36.56
C ASN A 37 25.80 -14.96 -35.82
N VAL A 38 25.93 -13.82 -35.13
CA VAL A 38 24.82 -13.16 -34.42
C VAL A 38 23.76 -12.67 -35.41
N LEU A 39 24.18 -12.07 -36.54
CA LEU A 39 23.24 -11.69 -37.60
C LEU A 39 22.56 -12.91 -38.22
N SER A 40 23.30 -14.00 -38.49
CA SER A 40 22.72 -15.23 -39.02
C SER A 40 21.67 -15.83 -38.07
N TRP A 41 21.91 -15.71 -36.75
CA TRP A 41 20.94 -16.11 -35.73
C TRP A 41 19.68 -15.23 -35.70
N ILE A 42 19.82 -13.91 -35.90
CA ILE A 42 18.67 -12.99 -35.93
C ILE A 42 17.83 -13.19 -37.19
N PHE A 43 18.46 -13.46 -38.33
CA PHE A 43 17.79 -13.67 -39.62
C PHE A 43 17.36 -15.13 -39.87
N ASP A 44 17.66 -16.05 -38.94
CA ASP A 44 17.45 -17.50 -39.10
C ASP A 44 18.01 -18.03 -40.44
N SER A 45 19.22 -17.58 -40.79
CA SER A 45 19.92 -17.92 -42.02
C SER A 45 21.11 -18.86 -41.77
N GLU A 46 21.55 -19.56 -42.81
CA GLU A 46 22.76 -20.40 -42.72
C GLU A 46 23.98 -19.59 -42.25
N ARG A 47 24.81 -20.21 -41.41
CA ARG A 47 26.02 -19.58 -40.89
C ARG A 47 27.03 -19.42 -42.01
N VAL A 48 27.35 -18.18 -42.32
CA VAL A 48 28.34 -17.82 -43.34
C VAL A 48 29.74 -17.71 -42.74
N ASP A 49 30.69 -18.47 -43.28
CA ASP A 49 32.11 -18.38 -42.95
C ASP A 49 32.76 -17.24 -43.76
N ILE A 50 33.16 -16.17 -43.07
CA ILE A 50 33.68 -14.95 -43.70
C ILE A 50 35.01 -15.21 -44.43
N LYS A 51 35.74 -16.29 -44.09
CA LYS A 51 36.99 -16.64 -44.79
C LYS A 51 36.76 -17.09 -46.23
N ARG A 52 35.53 -17.44 -46.60
CA ARG A 52 35.16 -17.93 -47.93
C ARG A 52 34.53 -16.85 -48.83
N GLU A 53 34.17 -15.70 -48.27
CA GLU A 53 33.57 -14.56 -49.00
C GLU A 53 34.61 -13.47 -49.27
N ALA A 54 34.40 -12.66 -50.31
CA ALA A 54 35.18 -11.44 -50.48
C ALA A 54 34.84 -10.43 -49.37
N ALA A 55 35.82 -9.65 -48.91
CA ALA A 55 35.61 -8.65 -47.86
C ALA A 55 34.54 -7.61 -48.23
N GLU A 56 34.45 -7.24 -49.52
CA GLU A 56 33.42 -6.33 -50.04
C GLU A 56 32.02 -6.96 -50.01
N GLU A 57 31.89 -8.25 -50.40
CA GLU A 57 30.62 -8.97 -50.38
C GLU A 57 30.10 -9.15 -48.94
N THR A 58 31.01 -9.48 -48.00
CA THR A 58 30.69 -9.57 -46.57
C THR A 58 30.19 -8.23 -46.02
N ALA A 59 30.84 -7.13 -46.41
CA ALA A 59 30.47 -5.79 -45.97
C ALA A 59 29.10 -5.37 -46.51
N ILE A 60 28.82 -5.64 -47.79
CA ILE A 60 27.52 -5.37 -48.40
C ILE A 60 26.42 -6.18 -47.70
N ARG A 61 26.67 -7.45 -47.39
CA ARG A 61 25.73 -8.32 -46.65
C ARG A 61 25.43 -7.76 -45.27
N ILE A 62 26.46 -7.46 -44.47
CA ILE A 62 26.30 -6.91 -43.11
C ILE A 62 25.57 -5.56 -43.16
N LEU A 63 25.95 -4.65 -44.06
CA LEU A 63 25.30 -3.33 -44.18
C LEU A 63 23.84 -3.44 -44.63
N ASN A 64 23.51 -4.36 -45.55
CA ASN A 64 22.13 -4.62 -45.95
C ASN A 64 21.31 -5.21 -44.79
N SER A 65 21.87 -6.17 -44.03
CA SER A 65 21.24 -6.69 -42.81
C SER A 65 20.97 -5.59 -41.79
N LEU A 66 21.94 -4.69 -41.55
CA LEU A 66 21.78 -3.58 -40.62
C LEU A 66 20.75 -2.54 -41.10
N ARG A 67 20.65 -2.32 -42.42
CA ARG A 67 19.61 -1.47 -43.03
C ARG A 67 18.22 -2.04 -42.77
N ILE A 68 18.04 -3.35 -42.94
CA ILE A 68 16.77 -4.05 -42.66
C ILE A 68 16.40 -3.94 -41.18
N LEU A 69 17.39 -4.10 -40.29
CA LEU A 69 17.19 -3.97 -38.84
C LEU A 69 16.95 -2.53 -38.38
N ARG A 70 17.07 -1.53 -39.28
CA ARG A 70 17.00 -0.08 -39.02
C ARG A 70 18.02 0.40 -37.99
N TYR A 71 19.25 -0.11 -38.07
CA TYR A 71 20.34 0.44 -37.27
C TYR A 71 20.62 1.90 -37.69
N ARG A 72 20.69 2.82 -36.73
CA ARG A 72 20.97 4.24 -36.99
C ARG A 72 22.49 4.45 -37.04
N PRO A 73 23.07 4.77 -38.22
CA PRO A 73 24.49 5.10 -38.29
C PRO A 73 24.78 6.47 -37.63
N PRO A 74 26.05 6.76 -37.31
CA PRO A 74 26.51 8.09 -36.88
C PRO A 74 26.04 9.19 -37.86
N GLN A 75 25.73 10.38 -37.34
CA GLN A 75 25.13 11.47 -38.13
C GLN A 75 26.18 12.24 -38.95
N ASP A 76 27.44 12.22 -38.53
CA ASP A 76 28.53 12.93 -39.20
C ASP A 76 29.08 12.12 -40.38
N GLN A 77 29.32 12.79 -41.51
CA GLN A 77 29.71 12.15 -42.77
C GLN A 77 31.10 11.49 -42.69
N GLU A 78 32.05 12.13 -42.01
CA GLU A 78 33.38 11.57 -41.75
C GLU A 78 33.33 10.36 -40.80
N GLU A 79 32.53 10.45 -39.72
CA GLU A 79 32.32 9.35 -38.79
C GLU A 79 31.58 8.17 -39.44
N GLN A 80 30.70 8.43 -40.41
CA GLN A 80 30.00 7.40 -41.16
C GLN A 80 30.95 6.63 -42.09
N GLU A 81 31.89 7.31 -42.74
CA GLU A 81 32.93 6.69 -43.56
C GLU A 81 33.89 5.87 -42.69
N GLU A 82 34.32 6.42 -41.55
CA GLU A 82 35.14 5.70 -40.58
C GLU A 82 34.42 4.49 -39.97
N TRP A 83 33.12 4.60 -39.69
CA TRP A 83 32.30 3.50 -39.19
C TRP A 83 32.14 2.39 -40.23
N ARG A 84 31.90 2.74 -41.51
CA ARG A 84 31.85 1.76 -42.61
C ARG A 84 33.18 1.04 -42.77
N ALA A 85 34.29 1.78 -42.77
CA ALA A 85 35.64 1.20 -42.81
C ALA A 85 35.89 0.30 -41.58
N GLY A 86 35.44 0.73 -40.40
CA GLY A 86 35.55 -0.01 -39.15
C GLY A 86 34.76 -1.31 -39.12
N ILE A 87 33.62 -1.40 -39.82
CA ILE A 87 32.87 -2.66 -40.00
C ILE A 87 33.62 -3.61 -40.94
N VAL A 88 34.16 -3.11 -42.05
CA VAL A 88 34.93 -3.93 -43.01
C VAL A 88 36.18 -4.52 -42.34
N GLU A 89 36.86 -3.70 -41.52
CA GLU A 89 38.08 -4.11 -40.82
C GLU A 89 37.81 -4.90 -39.53
N GLY A 90 36.57 -4.91 -39.01
CA GLY A 90 36.21 -5.58 -37.75
C GLY A 90 36.72 -4.86 -36.49
N ARG A 91 36.82 -3.52 -36.51
CA ARG A 91 37.28 -2.69 -35.39
C ARG A 91 36.32 -2.78 -34.19
N LYS A 92 36.88 -2.92 -32.98
CA LYS A 92 36.12 -2.99 -31.73
C LYS A 92 35.22 -1.78 -31.50
N THR A 93 35.68 -0.58 -31.88
CA THR A 93 34.94 0.69 -31.76
C THR A 93 33.62 0.68 -32.54
N SER A 94 33.57 -0.04 -33.66
CA SER A 94 32.38 -0.13 -34.51
C SER A 94 31.52 -1.36 -34.19
N VAL A 95 32.15 -2.51 -33.87
CA VAL A 95 31.44 -3.79 -33.67
C VAL A 95 30.81 -3.91 -32.28
N TYR A 96 31.40 -3.35 -31.22
CA TYR A 96 30.83 -3.47 -29.88
C TYR A 96 29.46 -2.75 -29.74
N PRO A 97 29.29 -1.50 -30.23
CA PRO A 97 27.98 -0.86 -30.23
C PRO A 97 26.93 -1.63 -31.03
N LEU A 98 27.34 -2.25 -32.16
CA LEU A 98 26.47 -3.12 -32.96
C LEU A 98 26.02 -4.34 -32.18
N LEU A 99 26.92 -5.05 -31.52
CA LEU A 99 26.57 -6.22 -30.72
C LEU A 99 25.65 -5.85 -29.55
N VAL A 100 25.89 -4.71 -28.88
CA VAL A 100 24.97 -4.21 -27.85
C VAL A 100 23.57 -4.01 -28.41
N PHE A 101 23.44 -3.32 -29.56
CA PHE A 101 22.15 -3.11 -30.22
C PHE A 101 21.45 -4.42 -30.60
N LEU A 102 22.19 -5.41 -31.10
CA LEU A 102 21.64 -6.70 -31.48
C LEU A 102 21.13 -7.52 -30.28
N PHE A 103 21.76 -7.37 -29.12
CA PHE A 103 21.39 -8.08 -27.89
C PHE A 103 20.36 -7.35 -27.03
N GLU A 104 20.28 -6.02 -27.10
CA GLU A 104 19.35 -5.20 -26.29
C GLU A 104 17.87 -5.49 -26.63
N ASN A 105 17.55 -5.81 -27.88
CA ASN A 105 16.20 -6.21 -28.30
C ASN A 105 16.23 -7.31 -29.36
N SER A 106 16.78 -8.47 -29.01
CA SER A 106 16.94 -9.59 -29.94
C SER A 106 15.61 -10.10 -30.50
N ASP A 107 14.55 -10.17 -29.70
CA ASP A 107 13.24 -10.67 -30.13
C ASP A 107 12.52 -9.71 -31.08
N GLY A 108 12.55 -8.40 -30.81
CA GLY A 108 12.01 -7.40 -31.74
C GLY A 108 12.81 -7.30 -33.05
N LEU A 109 14.11 -7.58 -33.00
CA LEU A 109 14.96 -7.64 -34.20
C LEU A 109 14.71 -8.91 -35.03
N LYS A 110 14.49 -10.06 -34.40
CA LYS A 110 14.07 -11.30 -35.08
C LYS A 110 12.71 -11.13 -35.75
N GLU A 111 11.74 -10.54 -35.06
CA GLU A 111 10.43 -10.23 -35.65
C GLU A 111 10.58 -9.33 -36.87
N ARG A 112 11.43 -8.29 -36.78
CA ARG A 112 11.71 -7.41 -37.92
C ARG A 112 12.39 -8.14 -39.07
N ALA A 113 13.36 -9.00 -38.80
CA ALA A 113 14.05 -9.79 -39.81
C ALA A 113 13.07 -10.75 -40.53
N TYR A 114 12.20 -11.41 -39.76
CA TYR A 114 11.13 -12.26 -40.28
C TYR A 114 10.16 -11.47 -41.17
N LEU A 115 9.65 -10.34 -40.68
CA LEU A 115 8.73 -9.47 -41.42
C LEU A 115 9.37 -8.91 -42.69
N ALA A 116 10.66 -8.57 -42.66
CA ALA A 116 11.37 -8.03 -43.82
C ALA A 116 11.42 -9.01 -45.00
N LYS A 117 11.46 -10.32 -44.75
CA LYS A 117 11.44 -11.35 -45.79
C LYS A 117 10.18 -11.28 -46.66
N TYR A 118 9.05 -10.88 -46.07
CA TYR A 118 7.74 -10.85 -46.73
C TYR A 118 7.24 -9.43 -47.03
N LEU A 119 7.76 -8.41 -46.34
CA LEU A 119 7.28 -7.04 -46.43
C LEU A 119 8.22 -6.07 -47.16
N MET A 120 9.38 -6.53 -47.63
CA MET A 120 10.24 -5.72 -48.50
C MET A 120 9.76 -5.79 -49.95
N LYS A 121 9.41 -4.63 -50.52
CA LYS A 121 9.07 -4.53 -51.93
C LYS A 121 10.30 -4.82 -52.79
N THR A 122 10.13 -5.65 -53.81
CA THR A 122 11.14 -5.85 -54.85
C THR A 122 11.18 -4.61 -55.72
N ASP A 123 12.35 -3.98 -55.81
CA ASP A 123 12.57 -2.81 -56.67
C ASP A 123 12.67 -3.29 -58.13
N VAL A 124 11.63 -3.01 -58.93
CA VAL A 124 11.60 -3.37 -60.35
C VAL A 124 12.14 -2.17 -61.14
N PRO A 125 13.27 -2.31 -61.88
CA PRO A 125 13.80 -1.22 -62.68
C PRO A 125 12.75 -0.71 -63.67
N GLY A 126 12.64 0.62 -63.81
CA GLY A 126 11.60 1.26 -64.64
C GLY A 126 11.59 0.87 -66.11
N GLU A 127 12.66 0.25 -66.60
CA GLU A 127 12.77 -0.31 -67.97
C GLU A 127 11.89 -1.56 -68.18
N PHE A 128 11.52 -2.25 -67.11
CA PHE A 128 10.64 -3.42 -67.11
C PHE A 128 9.26 -3.11 -66.53
N TYR A 129 8.87 -1.83 -66.45
CA TYR A 129 7.59 -1.45 -65.86
C TYR A 129 6.48 -1.47 -66.90
N ASP A 130 5.76 -2.60 -66.97
CA ASP A 130 4.58 -2.79 -67.82
C ASP A 130 3.29 -2.81 -66.97
N TYR A 131 2.13 -2.64 -67.62
CA TYR A 131 0.82 -2.65 -66.96
C TYR A 131 0.57 -3.93 -66.15
N ASP A 132 0.97 -5.10 -66.67
CA ASP A 132 0.82 -6.38 -65.99
C ASP A 132 1.68 -6.46 -64.71
N ILE A 133 2.84 -5.77 -64.70
CA ILE A 133 3.75 -5.72 -63.55
C ILE A 133 3.22 -4.75 -62.48
N GLU A 134 2.56 -3.67 -62.89
CA GLU A 134 1.85 -2.76 -62.00
C GLU A 134 0.67 -3.47 -61.30
N GLU A 135 -0.12 -4.27 -62.05
CA GLU A 135 -1.21 -5.07 -61.50
C GLU A 135 -0.69 -6.10 -60.47
N LEU A 136 0.36 -6.85 -60.80
CA LEU A 136 1.01 -7.79 -59.88
C LEU A 136 1.61 -7.10 -58.64
N GLN A 137 2.18 -5.90 -58.77
CA GLN A 137 2.66 -5.13 -57.62
C GLN A 137 1.53 -4.69 -56.69
N ASN A 138 0.36 -4.39 -57.25
CA ASN A 138 -0.84 -4.06 -56.46
C ASN A 138 -1.38 -5.30 -55.74
N GLU A 139 -1.48 -6.45 -56.42
CA GLU A 139 -1.87 -7.73 -55.81
C GLU A 139 -0.92 -8.14 -54.67
N ILE A 140 0.41 -8.01 -54.88
CA ILE A 140 1.41 -8.24 -53.83
C ILE A 140 1.20 -7.24 -52.68
N GLY A 141 0.87 -5.98 -52.98
CA GLY A 141 0.55 -4.97 -51.98
C GLY A 141 -0.62 -5.36 -51.09
N ASP A 142 -1.70 -5.87 -51.68
CA ASP A 142 -2.88 -6.33 -50.97
C ASP A 142 -2.58 -7.56 -50.11
N LEU A 143 -1.87 -8.56 -50.65
CA LEU A 143 -1.41 -9.73 -49.90
C LEU A 143 -0.47 -9.36 -48.74
N MET A 144 0.38 -8.35 -48.90
CA MET A 144 1.22 -7.82 -47.82
C MET A 144 0.39 -7.15 -46.73
N THR A 145 -0.75 -6.54 -47.05
CA THR A 145 -1.66 -5.98 -46.03
C THR A 145 -2.40 -7.06 -45.28
N GLU A 146 -2.94 -8.06 -45.99
CA GLU A 146 -3.59 -9.22 -45.38
C GLU A 146 -2.62 -9.97 -44.44
N PHE A 147 -1.37 -10.17 -44.88
CA PHE A 147 -0.33 -10.78 -44.04
C PHE A 147 -0.07 -10.00 -42.74
N LYS A 148 -0.07 -8.66 -42.79
CA LYS A 148 0.12 -7.84 -41.58
C LYS A 148 -1.02 -8.00 -40.59
N GLU A 149 -2.25 -8.06 -41.08
CA GLU A 149 -3.44 -8.24 -40.25
C GLU A 149 -3.41 -9.62 -39.57
N ILE A 150 -3.22 -10.68 -40.36
CA ILE A 150 -3.15 -12.06 -39.83
C ILE A 150 -1.98 -12.21 -38.83
N HIS A 151 -0.80 -11.65 -39.14
CA HIS A 151 0.34 -11.71 -38.24
C HIS A 151 0.08 -10.97 -36.91
N ALA A 152 -0.62 -9.83 -36.96
CA ALA A 152 -1.01 -9.09 -35.77
C ALA A 152 -1.97 -9.90 -34.89
N ASP A 153 -2.97 -10.55 -35.50
CA ASP A 153 -3.92 -11.40 -34.80
C ASP A 153 -3.24 -12.61 -34.16
N VAL A 154 -2.36 -13.31 -34.90
CA VAL A 154 -1.59 -14.44 -34.38
C VAL A 154 -0.72 -14.02 -33.20
N LYS A 155 -0.07 -12.86 -33.28
CA LYS A 155 0.76 -12.34 -32.18
C LYS A 155 -0.07 -12.10 -30.92
N SER A 156 -1.28 -11.56 -31.06
CA SER A 156 -2.21 -11.36 -29.95
C SER A 156 -2.60 -12.69 -29.30
N VAL A 157 -2.92 -13.71 -30.10
CA VAL A 157 -3.28 -15.03 -29.58
C VAL A 157 -2.08 -15.72 -28.93
N MET A 158 -0.87 -15.55 -29.45
CA MET A 158 0.34 -16.15 -28.86
C MET A 158 0.65 -15.61 -27.46
N SER A 159 0.38 -14.34 -27.17
CA SER A 159 0.51 -13.84 -25.80
C SER A 159 -0.46 -14.52 -24.84
N ASP A 160 -1.68 -14.83 -25.29
CA ASP A 160 -2.69 -15.52 -24.49
C ASP A 160 -2.30 -16.99 -24.23
N VAL A 161 -1.60 -17.63 -25.17
CA VAL A 161 -1.08 -19.01 -25.01
C VAL A 161 -0.05 -19.11 -23.89
N LEU A 162 0.77 -18.07 -23.68
CA LEU A 162 1.77 -18.06 -22.62
C LEU A 162 1.09 -18.05 -21.23
N LEU A 163 0.05 -17.22 -21.07
CA LEU A 163 -0.80 -17.22 -19.89
C LEU A 163 -1.50 -18.58 -19.68
N LEU A 164 -1.93 -19.23 -20.77
CA LEU A 164 -2.57 -20.55 -20.71
C LEU A 164 -1.60 -21.65 -20.24
N ASN A 165 -0.31 -21.55 -20.59
CA ASN A 165 0.71 -22.49 -20.10
C ASN A 165 0.93 -22.33 -18.59
N ASP A 166 0.98 -21.10 -18.08
CA ASP A 166 1.10 -20.85 -16.64
C ASP A 166 -0.11 -21.42 -15.88
N ILE A 167 -1.33 -21.19 -16.38
CA ILE A 167 -2.55 -21.76 -15.81
C ILE A 167 -2.50 -23.30 -15.84
N LYS A 168 -1.99 -23.89 -16.91
CA LYS A 168 -1.86 -25.35 -17.04
C LYS A 168 -0.83 -25.93 -16.07
N GLU A 169 0.25 -25.22 -15.80
CA GLU A 169 1.24 -25.61 -14.79
C GLU A 169 0.67 -25.50 -13.37
N ASP A 170 -0.04 -24.42 -13.07
CA ASP A 170 -0.72 -24.23 -11.79
C ASP A 170 -1.78 -25.32 -11.56
N LEU A 171 -2.61 -25.62 -12.58
CA LEU A 171 -3.59 -26.70 -12.51
C LEU A 171 -2.94 -28.05 -12.20
N LYS A 172 -1.81 -28.37 -12.85
CA LYS A 172 -1.04 -29.58 -12.55
C LYS A 172 -0.49 -29.58 -11.13
N SER A 173 -0.09 -28.42 -10.60
CA SER A 173 0.35 -28.28 -9.21
C SER A 173 -0.81 -28.54 -8.26
N MET A 174 -1.96 -27.89 -8.47
CA MET A 174 -3.18 -28.09 -7.70
C MET A 174 -3.68 -29.54 -7.73
N GLU A 175 -3.58 -30.23 -8.88
CA GLU A 175 -3.92 -31.65 -8.99
C GLU A 175 -3.00 -32.53 -8.13
N LYS A 176 -1.69 -32.24 -8.11
CA LYS A 176 -0.74 -32.95 -7.23
C LYS A 176 -1.06 -32.69 -5.76
N GLU A 177 -1.36 -31.45 -5.38
CA GLU A 177 -1.76 -31.11 -4.02
C GLU A 177 -3.04 -31.81 -3.60
N LYS A 178 -4.06 -31.82 -4.47
CA LYS A 178 -5.31 -32.58 -4.27
C LYS A 178 -5.01 -34.06 -4.05
N MET A 179 -4.16 -34.68 -4.87
CA MET A 179 -3.76 -36.08 -4.70
C MET A 179 -3.06 -36.33 -3.35
N ILE A 180 -2.19 -35.42 -2.90
CA ILE A 180 -1.53 -35.52 -1.60
C ILE A 180 -2.54 -35.39 -0.46
N LEU A 181 -3.48 -34.44 -0.56
CA LEU A 181 -4.53 -34.21 0.41
C LEU A 181 -5.47 -35.42 0.51
N VAL A 182 -5.92 -35.97 -0.61
CA VAL A 182 -6.77 -37.17 -0.64
C VAL A 182 -6.05 -38.34 0.04
N ARG A 183 -4.79 -38.62 -0.28
CA ARG A 183 -4.02 -39.69 0.41
C ARG A 183 -3.87 -39.43 1.90
N LYS A 184 -3.74 -38.15 2.31
CA LYS A 184 -3.65 -37.79 3.74
C LYS A 184 -4.99 -37.97 4.44
N ILE A 185 -6.10 -37.62 3.79
CA ILE A 185 -7.47 -37.88 4.26
C ILE A 185 -7.67 -39.38 4.41
N GLU A 186 -7.44 -40.20 3.38
CA GLU A 186 -7.57 -41.66 3.45
C GLU A 186 -6.73 -42.27 4.59
N LYS A 187 -5.49 -41.83 4.77
CA LYS A 187 -4.63 -42.29 5.88
C LYS A 187 -5.15 -41.88 7.26
N THR A 188 -5.84 -40.75 7.34
CA THR A 188 -6.38 -40.21 8.60
C THR A 188 -7.71 -40.88 8.91
N GLU A 189 -8.57 -41.02 7.91
CA GLU A 189 -9.84 -41.75 7.96
C GLU A 189 -9.61 -43.19 8.41
N LYS A 190 -8.66 -43.93 7.82
CA LYS A 190 -8.30 -45.29 8.26
C LYS A 190 -7.88 -45.38 9.73
N LYS A 191 -7.30 -44.32 10.32
CA LYS A 191 -6.92 -44.29 11.74
C LYS A 191 -8.12 -44.05 12.66
N VAL A 192 -9.16 -43.39 12.16
CA VAL A 192 -10.31 -42.89 12.92
C VAL A 192 -11.56 -43.78 12.70
N GLN A 193 -11.57 -44.60 11.63
CA GLN A 193 -12.69 -45.47 11.26
C GLN A 193 -13.05 -46.53 12.32
N ASN A 194 -12.11 -46.91 13.18
CA ASN A 194 -12.34 -47.87 14.27
C ASN A 194 -13.05 -47.25 15.49
N ILE A 195 -13.41 -45.97 15.44
CA ILE A 195 -14.14 -45.32 16.52
C ILE A 195 -15.64 -45.65 16.41
N PRO A 196 -16.29 -46.09 17.50
CA PRO A 196 -17.73 -46.37 17.49
C PRO A 196 -18.56 -45.14 17.12
N TYR A 197 -19.60 -45.33 16.30
CA TYR A 197 -20.43 -44.25 15.74
C TYR A 197 -19.62 -43.20 14.96
N PHE A 198 -18.64 -43.66 14.18
CA PHE A 198 -17.74 -42.83 13.38
C PHE A 198 -18.48 -41.72 12.61
N ASP A 199 -19.55 -42.05 11.88
CA ASP A 199 -20.27 -41.07 11.06
C ASP A 199 -20.92 -39.97 11.90
N LYS A 200 -21.56 -40.33 13.02
CA LYS A 200 -22.19 -39.36 13.93
C LYS A 200 -21.14 -38.47 14.60
N GLN A 201 -20.01 -39.03 15.02
CA GLN A 201 -18.91 -38.25 15.62
C GLN A 201 -18.22 -37.34 14.59
N MET A 202 -18.08 -37.79 13.35
CA MET A 202 -17.52 -36.99 12.26
C MET A 202 -18.43 -35.80 11.92
N GLN A 203 -19.75 -36.00 11.90
CA GLN A 203 -20.72 -34.91 11.72
C GLN A 203 -20.64 -33.87 12.84
N LEU A 204 -20.61 -34.30 14.11
CA LEU A 204 -20.47 -33.40 15.26
C LEU A 204 -19.13 -32.65 15.25
N ALA A 205 -18.03 -33.32 14.89
CA ALA A 205 -16.71 -32.69 14.75
C ALA A 205 -16.70 -31.64 13.64
N SER A 206 -17.40 -31.90 12.52
CA SER A 206 -17.56 -30.96 11.42
C SER A 206 -18.35 -29.71 11.84
N GLN A 207 -19.46 -29.88 12.56
CA GLN A 207 -20.25 -28.79 13.11
C GLN A 207 -19.44 -27.95 14.11
N LEU A 208 -18.74 -28.59 15.04
CA LEU A 208 -17.87 -27.90 16.01
C LEU A 208 -16.75 -27.11 15.31
N ARG A 209 -16.15 -27.67 14.25
CA ARG A 209 -15.13 -26.97 13.46
C ARG A 209 -15.72 -25.75 12.75
N GLY A 210 -16.91 -25.88 12.17
CA GLY A 210 -17.64 -24.78 11.54
C GLY A 210 -17.90 -23.64 12.51
N GLU A 211 -18.48 -23.95 13.68
CA GLU A 211 -18.75 -22.96 14.72
C GLU A 211 -17.48 -22.30 15.27
N LYS A 212 -16.39 -23.05 15.47
CA LYS A 212 -15.10 -22.48 15.86
C LYS A 212 -14.52 -21.53 14.81
N SER A 213 -14.66 -21.86 13.53
CA SER A 213 -14.19 -20.98 12.44
C SER A 213 -14.99 -19.68 12.41
N ARG A 214 -16.32 -19.77 12.53
CA ARG A 214 -17.21 -18.61 12.58
C ARG A 214 -16.91 -17.73 13.79
N TYR A 215 -16.71 -18.34 14.96
CA TYR A 215 -16.30 -17.62 16.16
C TYR A 215 -14.96 -16.89 15.97
N ALA A 216 -13.96 -17.54 15.38
CA ALA A 216 -12.65 -16.94 15.14
C ALA A 216 -12.73 -15.74 14.17
N GLU A 217 -13.54 -15.84 13.12
CA GLU A 217 -13.78 -14.76 12.16
C GLU A 217 -14.47 -13.56 12.83
N MET A 218 -15.54 -13.80 13.60
CA MET A 218 -16.26 -12.76 14.34
C MET A 218 -15.36 -12.10 15.41
N ALA A 219 -14.55 -12.89 16.12
CA ALA A 219 -13.59 -12.37 17.09
C ALA A 219 -12.53 -11.49 16.43
N HIS A 220 -12.02 -11.89 15.25
CA HIS A 220 -11.10 -11.07 14.46
C HIS A 220 -11.77 -9.76 14.01
N GLN A 221 -13.00 -9.83 13.49
CA GLN A 221 -13.73 -8.64 13.05
C GLN A 221 -13.96 -7.67 14.20
N LYS A 222 -14.38 -8.17 15.37
CA LYS A 222 -14.53 -7.36 16.59
C LYS A 222 -13.23 -6.65 16.98
N GLN A 223 -12.10 -7.33 16.87
CA GLN A 223 -10.80 -6.73 17.18
C GLN A 223 -10.45 -5.60 16.20
N LEU A 224 -10.72 -5.78 14.90
CA LEU A 224 -10.52 -4.74 13.88
C LEU A 224 -11.41 -3.53 14.13
N GLU A 225 -12.69 -3.74 14.43
CA GLU A 225 -13.63 -2.64 14.71
C GLU A 225 -13.24 -1.89 15.98
N ARG A 226 -12.84 -2.59 17.06
CA ARG A 226 -12.31 -1.95 18.27
C ARG A 226 -11.07 -1.08 17.97
N GLN A 227 -10.16 -1.55 17.12
CA GLN A 227 -9.01 -0.74 16.70
C GLN A 227 -9.43 0.50 15.90
N LYS A 228 -10.42 0.38 15.01
CA LYS A 228 -10.97 1.52 14.27
C LYS A 228 -11.58 2.56 15.20
N VAL A 229 -12.38 2.14 16.18
CA VAL A 229 -12.98 3.03 17.19
C VAL A 229 -11.89 3.77 17.96
N LEU A 230 -10.88 3.06 18.48
CA LEU A 230 -9.75 3.68 19.19
C LEU A 230 -8.99 4.71 18.32
N ASN A 231 -8.79 4.41 17.04
CA ASN A 231 -8.14 5.33 16.11
C ASN A 231 -8.98 6.59 15.86
N ILE A 232 -10.30 6.45 15.72
CA ILE A 232 -11.21 7.57 15.54
C ILE A 232 -11.27 8.43 16.80
N GLU A 233 -11.38 7.82 17.99
CA GLU A 233 -11.35 8.53 19.28
C GLU A 233 -10.04 9.31 19.47
N SER A 234 -8.89 8.71 19.14
CA SER A 234 -7.60 9.40 19.15
C SER A 234 -7.57 10.61 18.20
N ARG A 235 -8.21 10.51 17.03
CA ARG A 235 -8.29 11.61 16.06
C ARG A 235 -9.21 12.73 16.56
N ILE A 236 -10.35 12.39 17.16
CA ILE A 236 -11.26 13.36 17.77
C ILE A 236 -10.54 14.13 18.88
N ASN A 237 -9.83 13.44 19.76
CA ASN A 237 -9.09 14.09 20.85
C ASN A 237 -8.03 15.06 20.30
N ARG A 238 -7.28 14.68 19.26
CA ARG A 238 -6.35 15.59 18.58
C ARG A 238 -7.04 16.83 18.00
N MET A 239 -8.18 16.65 17.33
CA MET A 239 -8.94 17.79 16.80
C MET A 239 -9.50 18.71 17.90
N LYS A 240 -9.88 18.16 19.05
CA LYS A 240 -10.30 18.93 20.24
C LYS A 240 -9.15 19.77 20.79
N ILE A 241 -7.96 19.17 20.95
CA ILE A 241 -6.74 19.89 21.38
C ILE A 241 -6.44 21.05 20.43
N ASN A 242 -6.38 20.79 19.12
CA ASN A 242 -6.12 21.84 18.12
C ASN A 242 -7.19 22.96 18.13
N LEU A 243 -8.45 22.64 18.43
CA LEU A 243 -9.51 23.64 18.57
C LEU A 243 -9.33 24.48 19.84
N ASN A 244 -8.99 23.87 20.98
CA ASN A 244 -8.71 24.58 22.21
C ASN A 244 -7.49 25.50 22.07
N GLU A 245 -6.42 25.03 21.43
CA GLU A 245 -5.23 25.84 21.13
C GLU A 245 -5.58 27.02 20.22
N ALA A 246 -6.33 26.79 19.14
CA ALA A 246 -6.79 27.86 18.25
C ALA A 246 -7.70 28.87 18.97
N GLN A 247 -8.50 28.45 19.95
CA GLN A 247 -9.32 29.35 20.78
C GLN A 247 -8.44 30.16 21.74
N ALA A 248 -7.50 29.53 22.43
CA ALA A 248 -6.55 30.21 23.32
C ALA A 248 -5.69 31.24 22.56
N VAL A 249 -5.36 30.96 21.30
CA VAL A 249 -4.68 31.88 20.39
C VAL A 249 -5.56 33.08 20.02
N ALA A 250 -6.83 32.85 19.70
CA ALA A 250 -7.77 33.92 19.41
C ALA A 250 -7.93 34.88 20.60
N ASP A 251 -7.83 34.35 21.83
CA ASP A 251 -7.95 35.11 23.08
C ASP A 251 -6.67 35.88 23.47
N THR A 252 -5.48 35.46 23.00
CA THR A 252 -4.19 36.01 23.45
C THR A 252 -3.55 37.05 22.52
N LEU A 253 -4.02 37.19 21.27
CA LEU A 253 -3.66 38.26 20.31
C LEU A 253 -2.15 38.56 20.12
N ASP A 254 -1.25 37.62 20.47
CA ASP A 254 0.20 37.72 20.28
C ASP A 254 0.68 36.69 19.24
N GLU A 255 0.78 37.15 17.99
CA GLU A 255 1.14 36.33 16.82
C GLU A 255 2.60 35.84 16.85
N GLN A 256 3.51 36.53 17.56
CA GLN A 256 4.93 36.17 17.62
C GLN A 256 5.19 35.02 18.59
N ALA A 257 4.62 35.08 19.81
CA ALA A 257 4.72 34.00 20.77
C ALA A 257 4.04 32.71 20.29
N LEU A 258 3.03 32.82 19.40
CA LEU A 258 2.41 31.68 18.74
C LEU A 258 3.33 31.02 17.72
N MET A 259 3.96 31.82 16.86
CA MET A 259 4.89 31.30 15.86
C MET A 259 6.05 30.53 16.52
N GLU A 260 6.60 31.06 17.61
CA GLU A 260 7.66 30.40 18.39
C GLU A 260 7.21 29.04 18.96
N LYS A 261 6.00 28.97 19.54
CA LYS A 261 5.43 27.70 20.02
C LYS A 261 5.18 26.68 18.91
N LEU A 262 4.65 27.12 17.77
CA LEU A 262 4.42 26.25 16.61
C LEU A 262 5.73 25.75 16.01
N GLU A 263 6.77 26.58 15.97
CA GLU A 263 8.10 26.19 15.53
C GLU A 263 8.71 25.12 16.46
N ASP A 264 8.59 25.29 17.78
CA ASP A 264 9.01 24.30 18.78
C ASP A 264 8.22 22.99 18.67
N GLU A 265 6.90 23.05 18.42
CA GLU A 265 6.06 21.87 18.20
C GLU A 265 6.40 21.14 16.90
N VAL A 266 6.65 21.87 15.81
CA VAL A 266 7.09 21.28 14.54
C VAL A 266 8.45 20.63 14.71
N ALA A 267 9.39 21.27 15.42
CA ALA A 267 10.71 20.71 15.68
C ALA A 267 10.63 19.42 16.52
N THR A 268 9.83 19.42 17.59
CA THR A 268 9.64 18.24 18.44
C THR A 268 8.91 17.11 17.72
N ASN A 269 7.84 17.40 16.97
CA ASN A 269 7.11 16.41 16.18
C ASN A 269 7.97 15.82 15.05
N THR A 270 8.79 16.64 14.39
CA THR A 270 9.73 16.17 13.36
C THR A 270 10.75 15.20 13.94
N TYR A 271 11.29 15.47 15.13
CA TYR A 271 12.19 14.55 15.82
C TYR A 271 11.50 13.23 16.23
N LEU A 272 10.25 13.30 16.71
CA LEU A 272 9.48 12.10 17.07
C LEU A 272 9.17 11.22 15.85
N VAL A 273 8.76 11.82 14.73
CA VAL A 273 8.41 11.09 13.50
C VAL A 273 9.66 10.47 12.86
N ASN A 274 10.68 11.28 12.57
CA ASN A 274 11.84 10.83 11.81
C ASN A 274 12.86 10.04 12.64
N GLY A 275 12.89 10.24 13.96
CA GLY A 275 13.79 9.53 14.85
C GLY A 275 13.13 8.30 15.48
N LYS A 276 12.33 8.55 16.52
CA LYS A 276 11.87 7.50 17.44
C LYS A 276 10.78 6.60 16.84
N LEU A 277 9.71 7.19 16.31
CA LEU A 277 8.56 6.43 15.81
C LEU A 277 8.90 5.62 14.56
N PHE A 278 9.70 6.15 13.65
CA PHE A 278 10.16 5.41 12.48
C PHE A 278 10.93 4.14 12.86
N GLN A 279 11.90 4.26 13.77
CA GLN A 279 12.67 3.11 14.28
C GLN A 279 11.78 2.11 15.04
N GLU A 280 10.83 2.59 15.84
CA GLU A 280 9.87 1.71 16.54
C GLU A 280 8.93 0.96 15.59
N ILE A 281 8.49 1.60 14.50
CA ILE A 281 7.66 0.96 13.47
C ILE A 281 8.48 -0.10 12.74
N GLU A 282 9.68 0.25 12.27
CA GLU A 282 10.57 -0.68 11.56
C GLU A 282 10.90 -1.91 12.40
N THR A 283 11.24 -1.72 13.68
CA THR A 283 11.52 -2.85 14.60
C THR A 283 10.29 -3.72 14.84
N LYS A 284 9.09 -3.14 14.96
CA LYS A 284 7.83 -3.90 15.11
C LYS A 284 7.44 -4.63 13.83
N GLU A 285 7.61 -4.02 12.66
CA GLU A 285 7.37 -4.65 11.36
C GLU A 285 8.31 -5.82 11.11
N ASN A 286 9.60 -5.66 11.43
CA ASN A 286 10.57 -6.75 11.36
C ASN A 286 10.20 -7.89 12.31
N LYS A 287 9.81 -7.59 13.55
CA LYS A 287 9.34 -8.59 14.51
C LYS A 287 8.07 -9.31 14.03
N LEU A 288 7.13 -8.59 13.41
CA LEU A 288 5.93 -9.20 12.81
C LEU A 288 6.29 -10.10 11.63
N ARG A 289 7.25 -9.69 10.79
CA ARG A 289 7.74 -10.50 9.67
C ARG A 289 8.37 -11.79 10.18
N GLU A 290 9.21 -11.72 11.22
CA GLU A 290 9.82 -12.89 11.87
C GLU A 290 8.79 -13.80 12.53
N LEU A 291 7.82 -13.26 13.27
CA LEU A 291 6.76 -14.06 13.86
C LEU A 291 5.86 -14.70 12.79
N SER A 292 5.62 -14.00 11.69
CA SER A 292 4.87 -14.56 10.55
C SER A 292 5.66 -15.65 9.82
N THR A 293 6.98 -15.54 9.70
CA THR A 293 7.80 -16.61 9.11
C THR A 293 7.86 -17.81 10.04
N MET A 294 8.03 -17.59 11.35
CA MET A 294 7.98 -18.65 12.37
C MET A 294 6.62 -19.36 12.42
N ALA A 295 5.50 -18.64 12.30
CA ALA A 295 4.18 -19.24 12.27
C ALA A 295 3.94 -20.10 11.02
N ARG A 296 4.62 -19.77 9.91
CA ARG A 296 4.58 -20.53 8.65
C ARG A 296 5.56 -21.70 8.65
N SER A 297 6.71 -21.59 9.32
CA SER A 297 7.68 -22.67 9.49
C SER A 297 7.30 -23.54 10.70
N SER A 298 6.50 -24.57 10.43
CA SER A 298 5.90 -25.50 11.41
C SER A 298 6.88 -26.36 12.27
N SER A 299 8.16 -26.00 12.47
CA SER A 299 9.03 -26.78 13.36
C SER A 299 10.29 -26.06 13.83
N VAL A 300 10.17 -24.93 14.53
CA VAL A 300 11.27 -24.51 15.41
C VAL A 300 11.21 -25.41 16.66
N LYS A 301 12.19 -26.30 16.84
CA LYS A 301 12.29 -27.14 18.04
C LYS A 301 12.96 -26.34 19.17
N GLU A 302 12.70 -26.71 20.42
CA GLU A 302 13.37 -26.13 21.60
C GLU A 302 14.90 -26.11 21.43
N ASP A 303 15.47 -27.18 20.85
CA ASP A 303 16.90 -27.32 20.55
C ASP A 303 17.45 -26.28 19.55
N ASP A 304 16.63 -25.80 18.61
CA ASP A 304 17.04 -24.75 17.67
C ASP A 304 17.06 -23.39 18.37
N ILE A 305 16.14 -23.17 19.32
CA ILE A 305 16.10 -21.96 20.14
C ILE A 305 17.33 -21.92 21.06
N THR A 306 17.66 -23.03 21.71
CA THR A 306 18.84 -23.10 22.59
C THR A 306 20.14 -22.84 21.80
N ARG A 307 20.28 -23.43 20.61
CA ARG A 307 21.44 -23.18 19.73
C ARG A 307 21.53 -21.71 19.32
N MET A 308 20.42 -21.09 18.92
CA MET A 308 20.41 -19.66 18.57
C MET A 308 20.73 -18.78 19.79
N THR A 309 20.27 -19.12 20.99
CA THR A 309 20.63 -18.37 22.20
C THR A 309 22.11 -18.50 22.55
N GLU A 310 22.71 -19.68 22.39
CA GLU A 310 24.14 -19.90 22.58
C GLU A 310 24.98 -19.10 21.56
N GLU A 311 24.56 -19.09 20.29
CA GLU A 311 25.20 -18.31 19.23
C GLU A 311 25.08 -16.80 19.48
N ILE A 312 23.92 -16.32 19.94
CA ILE A 312 23.74 -14.91 20.36
C ILE A 312 24.65 -14.58 21.54
N GLU A 313 24.78 -15.46 22.53
CA GLU A 313 25.69 -15.25 23.66
C GLU A 313 27.16 -15.21 23.21
N GLU A 314 27.57 -16.10 22.31
CA GLU A 314 28.93 -16.13 21.78
C GLU A 314 29.23 -14.87 20.96
N MET A 315 28.29 -14.47 20.09
CA MET A 315 28.39 -13.24 19.30
C MET A 315 28.39 -12.00 20.20
N THR A 316 27.58 -11.97 21.26
CA THR A 316 27.58 -10.87 22.24
C THR A 316 28.91 -10.81 22.99
N LYS A 317 29.47 -11.95 23.39
CA LYS A 317 30.82 -12.01 24.00
C LYS A 317 31.90 -11.53 23.03
N ARG A 318 31.77 -11.86 21.75
CA ARG A 318 32.70 -11.40 20.70
C ARG A 318 32.58 -9.89 20.44
N ILE A 319 31.36 -9.37 20.38
CA ILE A 319 31.11 -7.93 20.24
C ILE A 319 31.71 -7.20 21.43
N ARG A 320 31.45 -7.63 22.68
CA ARG A 320 32.05 -7.02 23.87
C ARG A 320 33.58 -7.02 23.83
N LYS A 321 34.21 -8.13 23.41
CA LYS A 321 35.67 -8.17 23.23
C LYS A 321 36.16 -7.19 22.17
N LEU A 322 35.45 -7.05 21.05
CA LEU A 322 35.79 -6.09 19.99
C LEU A 322 35.55 -4.64 20.43
N GLU A 323 34.51 -4.38 21.22
CA GLU A 323 34.26 -3.08 21.85
C GLU A 323 35.35 -2.73 22.85
N ASP A 324 35.73 -3.67 23.73
CA ASP A 324 36.84 -3.50 24.65
C ASP A 324 38.15 -3.25 23.88
N GLU A 325 38.45 -4.01 22.84
CA GLU A 325 39.64 -3.81 22.00
C GLU A 325 39.62 -2.46 21.25
N ARG A 326 38.45 -2.02 20.76
CA ARG A 326 38.27 -0.69 20.15
C ARG A 326 38.54 0.40 21.18
N ASP A 327 37.91 0.29 22.35
CA ASP A 327 38.00 1.31 23.40
C ASP A 327 39.43 1.38 23.97
N HIS A 328 40.13 0.26 24.11
CA HIS A 328 41.55 0.25 24.48
C HIS A 328 42.43 0.89 23.39
N LYS A 329 42.23 0.56 22.11
CA LYS A 329 43.00 1.16 21.00
C LYS A 329 42.73 2.65 20.82
N GLU A 330 41.52 3.12 21.08
CA GLU A 330 41.17 4.54 20.96
C GLU A 330 41.62 5.38 22.16
N VAL A 331 41.66 4.81 23.37
CA VAL A 331 42.28 5.45 24.54
C VAL A 331 43.76 5.75 24.30
N ASP A 332 44.46 4.88 23.56
CA ASP A 332 45.86 5.08 23.18
C ASP A 332 46.07 6.11 22.04
N ILE A 333 45.02 6.45 21.26
CA ILE A 333 45.12 7.30 20.07
C ILE A 333 44.54 8.71 20.30
N ASP A 334 43.43 8.87 21.05
CA ASP A 334 42.84 10.19 21.33
C ASP A 334 41.84 10.17 22.52
N GLU A 335 42.29 10.52 23.73
CA GLU A 335 41.44 10.67 24.93
C GLU A 335 40.24 11.61 24.70
N ASN A 336 40.36 12.59 23.79
CA ASN A 336 39.30 13.53 23.49
C ASN A 336 38.08 12.87 22.83
N MET A 337 38.30 11.86 21.98
CA MET A 337 37.20 11.19 21.25
C MET A 337 36.32 10.33 22.17
N SER A 338 36.92 9.69 23.18
CA SER A 338 36.17 8.97 24.22
C SER A 338 35.30 9.92 25.04
N VAL A 339 35.84 11.11 25.38
CA VAL A 339 35.09 12.17 26.09
C VAL A 339 33.94 12.71 25.22
N PHE A 340 34.15 12.94 23.93
CA PHE A 340 33.08 13.39 23.02
C PHE A 340 31.98 12.36 22.88
N ARG A 341 32.29 11.06 22.77
CA ARG A 341 31.26 10.01 22.77
C ARG A 341 30.48 9.98 24.08
N HIS A 342 31.17 10.05 25.22
CA HIS A 342 30.50 10.08 26.51
C HIS A 342 29.60 11.33 26.64
N GLN A 343 30.04 12.49 26.13
CA GLN A 343 29.22 13.69 26.06
C GLN A 343 28.02 13.53 25.13
N VAL A 344 28.18 12.91 23.94
CA VAL A 344 27.08 12.62 23.01
C VAL A 344 26.07 11.68 23.65
N THR A 345 26.50 10.57 24.24
CA THR A 345 25.61 9.61 24.91
C THR A 345 24.90 10.26 26.10
N LEU A 346 25.58 11.14 26.86
CA LEU A 346 24.97 11.87 27.96
C LEU A 346 23.95 12.92 27.46
N LEU A 347 24.23 13.58 26.33
CA LEU A 347 23.30 14.49 25.67
C LEU A 347 22.10 13.76 25.08
N GLU A 348 22.30 12.61 24.45
CA GLU A 348 21.23 11.73 23.94
C GLU A 348 20.34 11.25 25.08
N ARG A 349 20.92 10.78 26.19
CA ARG A 349 20.16 10.36 27.37
C ARG A 349 19.40 11.52 28.02
N LYS A 350 20.00 12.73 28.06
CA LYS A 350 19.29 13.94 28.52
C LYS A 350 18.15 14.31 27.59
N LYS A 351 18.34 14.21 26.28
CA LYS A 351 17.31 14.45 25.26
C LYS A 351 16.19 13.44 25.40
N GLU A 352 16.50 12.16 25.57
CA GLU A 352 15.54 11.09 25.75
C GLU A 352 14.72 11.26 27.03
N THR A 353 15.37 11.55 28.16
CA THR A 353 14.67 11.80 29.43
C THR A 353 13.79 13.05 29.37
N ALA A 354 14.21 14.11 28.65
CA ALA A 354 13.38 15.29 28.41
C ALA A 354 12.16 14.96 27.54
N VAL A 355 12.33 14.16 26.49
CA VAL A 355 11.23 13.69 25.63
C VAL A 355 10.27 12.76 26.39
N GLN A 356 10.77 11.87 27.24
CA GLN A 356 9.95 11.02 28.11
C GLN A 356 9.13 11.88 29.08
N LYS A 357 9.74 12.84 29.77
CA LYS A 357 9.01 13.78 30.65
C LYS A 357 7.98 14.61 29.89
N LEU A 358 8.29 15.06 28.68
CA LEU A 358 7.35 15.78 27.82
C LEU A 358 6.17 14.89 27.43
N GLN A 359 6.42 13.61 27.14
CA GLN A 359 5.38 12.62 26.83
C GLN A 359 4.51 12.31 28.06
N GLU A 360 5.12 12.17 29.25
CA GLU A 360 4.41 12.00 30.54
C GLU A 360 3.51 13.20 30.84
N LEU A 361 4.06 14.42 30.76
CA LEU A 361 3.28 15.65 30.98
C LEU A 361 2.16 15.83 29.94
N ARG A 362 2.40 15.46 28.67
CA ARG A 362 1.33 15.43 27.65
C ARG A 362 0.24 14.41 27.98
N GLN A 363 0.60 13.23 28.49
CA GLN A 363 -0.37 12.22 28.93
C GLN A 363 -1.16 12.67 30.16
N GLU A 364 -0.49 13.31 31.13
CA GLU A 364 -1.14 13.89 32.30
C GLU A 364 -2.09 15.01 31.91
N LEU A 365 -1.68 15.91 31.02
CA LEU A 365 -2.52 16.97 30.48
C LEU A 365 -3.75 16.39 29.77
N ALA A 366 -3.57 15.41 28.87
CA ALA A 366 -4.67 14.75 28.18
C ALA A 366 -5.63 14.02 29.16
N LYS A 367 -5.10 13.45 30.25
CA LYS A 367 -5.91 12.82 31.29
C LYS A 367 -6.73 13.85 32.07
N VAL A 368 -6.10 14.94 32.50
CA VAL A 368 -6.80 16.03 33.22
C VAL A 368 -7.85 16.69 32.32
N GLU A 369 -7.55 16.91 31.04
CA GLU A 369 -8.54 17.41 30.07
C GLU A 369 -9.71 16.45 29.89
N LYS A 370 -9.46 15.14 29.80
CA LYS A 370 -10.52 14.13 29.77
C LYS A 370 -11.37 14.17 31.03
N ASP A 371 -10.76 14.27 32.21
CA ASP A 371 -11.48 14.37 33.49
C ASP A 371 -12.32 15.67 33.56
N VAL A 372 -11.81 16.78 33.02
CA VAL A 372 -12.53 18.06 32.92
C VAL A 372 -13.72 17.94 31.97
N GLU A 373 -13.55 17.33 30.80
CA GLU A 373 -14.62 17.15 29.82
C GLU A 373 -15.70 16.18 30.35
N GLU A 374 -15.30 15.12 31.04
CA GLU A 374 -16.22 14.19 31.71
C GLU A 374 -16.99 14.88 32.85
N ARG A 375 -16.33 15.73 33.65
CA ARG A 375 -17.00 16.56 34.66
C ARG A 375 -17.95 17.58 34.04
N LYS A 376 -17.56 18.21 32.93
CA LYS A 376 -18.39 19.16 32.17
C LYS A 376 -19.61 18.47 31.57
N HIS A 377 -19.45 17.25 31.05
CA HIS A 377 -20.55 16.42 30.56
C HIS A 377 -21.50 16.03 31.70
N ASN A 378 -20.97 15.53 32.82
CA ASN A 378 -21.74 15.19 34.01
C ASN A 378 -22.50 16.41 34.60
N LEU A 379 -21.91 17.60 34.54
CA LEU A 379 -22.57 18.86 34.94
C LEU A 379 -23.68 19.25 33.96
N LYS A 380 -23.44 19.10 32.66
CA LYS A 380 -24.42 19.36 31.60
C LYS A 380 -25.63 18.43 31.70
N ASP A 381 -25.40 17.14 31.99
CA ASP A 381 -26.46 16.14 32.18
C ASP A 381 -27.28 16.37 33.45
N LYS A 382 -26.66 16.90 34.52
CA LYS A 382 -27.37 17.21 35.78
C LYS A 382 -28.14 18.53 35.74
N VAL A 383 -27.71 19.51 34.95
CA VAL A 383 -28.26 20.88 34.95
C VAL A 383 -29.16 21.15 33.73
N GLY A 384 -29.12 20.32 32.69
CA GLY A 384 -30.04 20.42 31.54
C GLY A 384 -29.86 21.69 30.70
N GLY A 385 -28.70 22.35 30.78
CA GLY A 385 -28.38 23.58 30.07
C GLY A 385 -26.90 23.95 30.14
N GLU A 386 -26.45 24.77 29.19
CA GLU A 386 -25.06 25.24 29.08
C GLU A 386 -24.74 26.25 30.19
N VAL A 387 -23.82 25.89 31.09
CA VAL A 387 -23.43 26.73 32.22
C VAL A 387 -22.47 27.81 31.75
N VAL A 388 -23.00 29.01 31.54
CA VAL A 388 -22.21 30.24 31.33
C VAL A 388 -21.57 30.61 32.66
N SER A 389 -20.25 30.52 32.76
CA SER A 389 -19.49 30.99 33.92
C SER A 389 -19.31 32.51 33.90
N ASN A 390 -20.42 33.26 33.84
CA ASN A 390 -20.44 34.69 34.16
C ASN A 390 -21.42 34.91 35.32
N VAL A 391 -21.05 34.38 36.49
CA VAL A 391 -21.60 34.84 37.76
C VAL A 391 -20.41 35.28 38.59
N GLN A 392 -19.96 36.50 38.30
CA GLN A 392 -19.28 37.29 39.31
C GLN A 392 -20.38 37.76 40.27
N GLU A 393 -20.33 37.19 41.48
CA GLU A 393 -21.01 37.60 42.71
C GLU A 393 -22.06 38.71 42.58
N SER A 394 -23.34 38.32 42.62
CA SER A 394 -24.40 39.17 43.16
C SER A 394 -24.86 38.57 44.48
N ILE A 395 -24.13 38.91 45.54
CA ILE A 395 -24.65 38.87 46.91
C ILE A 395 -24.58 40.30 47.43
N GLY A 396 -25.71 41.01 47.36
CA GLY A 396 -25.96 42.25 48.08
C GLY A 396 -25.31 43.51 47.51
N GLY A 397 -26.05 44.25 46.69
CA GLY A 397 -25.66 45.60 46.30
C GLY A 397 -26.62 46.21 45.28
N GLU A 398 -27.22 47.32 45.67
CA GLU A 398 -28.16 48.18 44.95
C GLU A 398 -27.78 48.45 43.48
N ILE A 399 -28.78 48.44 42.59
CA ILE A 399 -28.62 48.81 41.17
C ILE A 399 -28.37 50.32 41.11
N VAL A 400 -27.12 50.71 40.88
CA VAL A 400 -26.78 52.07 40.47
C VAL A 400 -26.62 52.06 38.95
N GLU A 401 -27.62 52.61 38.25
CA GLU A 401 -27.48 53.06 36.88
C GLU A 401 -26.38 54.14 36.84
N VAL A 402 -25.16 53.77 36.45
CA VAL A 402 -24.13 54.77 36.17
C VAL A 402 -24.35 55.30 34.76
N LEU A 403 -25.16 56.37 34.73
CA LEU A 403 -25.16 57.42 33.73
C LEU A 403 -23.73 57.83 33.34
N ASN A 404 -23.56 58.12 32.04
CA ASN A 404 -22.65 59.12 31.48
C ASN A 404 -21.23 59.17 32.05
N VAL A 405 -20.29 58.48 31.40
CA VAL A 405 -18.88 58.87 31.47
C VAL A 405 -18.68 60.14 30.63
N PRO A 406 -18.18 61.25 31.20
CA PRO A 406 -18.08 62.53 30.50
C PRO A 406 -17.00 62.51 29.40
N THR A 407 -17.39 62.82 28.17
CA THR A 407 -16.48 63.15 27.06
C THR A 407 -15.93 64.57 27.24
N LYS A 408 -14.90 64.77 28.08
CA LYS A 408 -14.05 65.96 27.99
C LYS A 408 -12.59 65.59 28.28
N TYR A 409 -11.80 65.47 27.22
CA TYR A 409 -10.35 65.54 27.29
C TYR A 409 -9.95 66.96 27.69
N ASP A 410 -9.22 67.08 28.79
CA ASP A 410 -8.64 68.36 29.22
C ASP A 410 -7.52 68.75 28.26
N ARG A 411 -7.60 69.95 27.68
CA ARG A 411 -6.65 70.44 26.68
C ARG A 411 -5.42 70.98 27.45
N PRO A 412 -4.17 70.55 27.13
CA PRO A 412 -3.00 71.16 27.74
C PRO A 412 -2.95 72.65 27.36
N LYS A 413 -2.74 73.53 28.35
CA LYS A 413 -2.56 74.97 28.12
C LYS A 413 -1.38 75.18 27.16
N THR A 414 -1.65 75.74 25.98
CA THR A 414 -0.64 76.16 25.01
C THR A 414 0.30 77.18 25.67
N ALA A 415 1.59 76.84 25.75
CA ALA A 415 2.63 77.74 26.22
C ALA A 415 2.67 79.01 25.34
N ALA A 416 2.82 80.18 25.98
CA ALA A 416 2.95 81.45 25.29
C ALA A 416 4.24 81.50 24.44
N PRO A 417 4.22 82.12 23.24
CA PRO A 417 5.39 82.21 22.37
C PRO A 417 6.51 83.03 23.03
N GLN A 418 7.76 82.57 22.88
CA GLN A 418 8.92 83.16 23.56
C GLN A 418 9.51 84.41 22.87
N THR A 419 8.90 84.93 21.80
CA THR A 419 9.49 86.04 21.03
C THR A 419 8.42 87.02 20.51
N ASN A 420 8.79 88.31 20.40
CA ASN A 420 7.94 89.40 19.90
C ASN A 420 8.33 89.87 18.49
N ASN A 421 9.11 89.09 17.74
CA ASN A 421 9.57 89.47 16.41
C ASN A 421 8.62 88.90 15.32
N SER A 422 8.02 89.77 14.51
CA SER A 422 6.91 89.42 13.59
C SER A 422 7.30 88.41 12.50
N GLU A 423 8.54 88.45 12.02
CA GLU A 423 9.03 87.49 11.01
C GLU A 423 9.32 86.12 11.62
N ASP A 424 9.91 86.07 12.82
CA ASP A 424 10.17 84.81 13.52
C ASP A 424 8.85 84.13 13.92
N ILE A 425 7.87 84.90 14.41
CA ILE A 425 6.52 84.39 14.70
C ILE A 425 5.86 83.86 13.42
N LYS A 426 6.02 84.52 12.27
CA LYS A 426 5.49 84.01 10.98
C LYS A 426 6.18 82.73 10.53
N SER A 427 7.49 82.64 10.71
CA SER A 427 8.28 81.44 10.40
C SER A 427 7.85 80.28 11.30
N ASP A 428 7.78 80.49 12.61
CA ASP A 428 7.35 79.51 13.60
C ASP A 428 5.90 79.08 13.36
N MET A 429 5.02 80.02 13.02
CA MET A 429 3.62 79.73 12.71
C MET A 429 3.49 78.93 11.42
N LYS A 430 4.31 79.20 10.39
CA LYS A 430 4.34 78.42 9.16
C LYS A 430 4.91 77.00 9.38
N GLN A 431 5.97 76.87 10.18
CA GLN A 431 6.51 75.56 10.58
C GLN A 431 5.50 74.77 11.43
N MET A 432 4.80 75.44 12.35
CA MET A 432 3.78 74.82 13.18
C MET A 432 2.56 74.39 12.37
N MET A 433 2.15 75.20 11.38
CA MET A 433 1.03 74.88 10.49
C MET A 433 1.37 73.70 9.58
N ASN A 434 2.57 73.67 9.01
CA ASN A 434 3.07 72.51 8.26
C ASN A 434 3.16 71.25 9.16
N SER A 435 3.66 71.38 10.39
CA SER A 435 3.72 70.26 11.35
C SER A 435 2.32 69.76 11.74
N LEU A 436 1.35 70.67 11.87
CA LEU A 436 -0.04 70.33 12.15
C LEU A 436 -0.71 69.63 10.98
N ASP A 437 -0.48 70.09 9.74
CA ASP A 437 -1.00 69.44 8.54
C ASP A 437 -0.38 68.06 8.35
N GLU A 438 0.95 67.94 8.48
CA GLU A 438 1.61 66.63 8.45
C GLU A 438 1.10 65.69 9.56
N ARG A 439 0.82 66.22 10.76
CA ARG A 439 0.28 65.41 11.86
C ARG A 439 -1.18 65.01 11.60
N LYS A 440 -1.97 65.88 10.96
CA LYS A 440 -3.34 65.60 10.57
C LYS A 440 -3.39 64.51 9.49
N ASP A 441 -2.53 64.61 8.48
CA ASP A 441 -2.40 63.62 7.41
C ASP A 441 -1.95 62.25 7.96
N ARG A 442 -0.98 62.24 8.89
CA ARG A 442 -0.58 61.02 9.60
C ARG A 442 -1.73 60.42 10.42
N ILE A 443 -2.56 61.24 11.06
CA ILE A 443 -3.71 60.76 11.84
C ILE A 443 -4.81 60.22 10.92
N THR A 444 -5.08 60.85 9.77
CA THR A 444 -6.05 60.34 8.79
C THR A 444 -5.59 59.01 8.21
N ASP A 445 -4.30 58.88 7.88
CA ASP A 445 -3.72 57.62 7.40
C ASP A 445 -3.77 56.52 8.48
N GLN A 446 -3.44 56.86 9.73
CA GLN A 446 -3.55 55.92 10.85
C GLN A 446 -4.99 55.49 11.12
N ARG A 447 -5.98 56.39 10.96
CA ARG A 447 -7.39 56.05 11.08
C ARG A 447 -7.87 55.14 9.95
N ALA A 448 -7.46 55.41 8.71
CA ALA A 448 -7.76 54.56 7.57
C ALA A 448 -7.18 53.14 7.78
N ARG A 449 -5.91 53.03 8.18
CA ARG A 449 -5.28 51.74 8.51
C ARG A 449 -5.95 51.02 9.68
N ARG A 450 -6.39 51.75 10.70
CA ARG A 450 -7.12 51.16 11.83
C ARG A 450 -8.48 50.61 11.40
N GLU A 451 -9.21 51.31 10.55
CA GLU A 451 -10.50 50.85 10.04
C GLU A 451 -10.34 49.63 9.13
N GLU A 452 -9.29 49.62 8.30
CA GLU A 452 -8.93 48.47 7.46
C GLU A 452 -8.55 47.24 8.31
N MET A 453 -7.73 47.42 9.36
CA MET A 453 -7.44 46.35 10.32
C MET A 453 -8.69 45.86 11.06
N ARG A 454 -9.62 46.76 11.41
CA ARG A 454 -10.87 46.40 12.08
C ARG A 454 -11.78 45.56 11.17
N LEU A 455 -11.87 45.94 9.90
CA LEU A 455 -12.62 45.18 8.90
C LEU A 455 -11.99 43.79 8.68
N MET A 456 -10.66 43.74 8.58
CA MET A 456 -9.92 42.48 8.48
C MET A 456 -10.14 41.58 9.71
N LEU A 457 -10.08 42.14 10.92
CA LEU A 457 -10.37 41.40 12.15
C LEU A 457 -11.81 40.88 12.19
N SER A 458 -12.79 41.68 11.76
CA SER A 458 -14.20 41.24 11.67
C SER A 458 -14.34 40.07 10.70
N GLN A 459 -13.76 40.18 9.50
CA GLN A 459 -13.79 39.11 8.50
C GLN A 459 -13.09 37.83 8.99
N LYS A 460 -11.97 37.96 9.69
CA LYS A 460 -11.27 36.83 10.31
C LYS A 460 -12.09 36.20 11.42
N MET A 461 -12.75 37.00 12.26
CA MET A 461 -13.64 36.51 13.32
C MET A 461 -14.84 35.75 12.75
N ASP A 462 -15.46 36.26 11.69
CA ASP A 462 -16.56 35.58 11.00
C ASP A 462 -16.09 34.27 10.36
N ALA A 463 -14.91 34.26 9.74
CA ALA A 463 -14.30 33.04 9.19
C ALA A 463 -14.01 32.01 10.30
N ILE A 464 -13.49 32.44 11.46
CA ILE A 464 -13.26 31.56 12.62
C ILE A 464 -14.58 30.99 13.13
N ASN A 465 -15.64 31.79 13.22
CA ASN A 465 -16.96 31.33 13.66
C ASN A 465 -17.56 30.30 12.69
N ILE A 466 -17.43 30.51 11.38
CA ILE A 466 -17.85 29.54 10.36
C ILE A 466 -17.04 28.24 10.48
N MET A 467 -15.72 28.34 10.61
CA MET A 467 -14.86 27.16 10.80
C MET A 467 -15.17 26.42 12.10
N LYS A 468 -15.45 27.14 13.19
CA LYS A 468 -15.85 26.56 14.48
C LYS A 468 -17.15 25.78 14.34
N ARG A 469 -18.16 26.36 13.68
CA ARG A 469 -19.45 25.70 13.43
C ARG A 469 -19.31 24.45 12.56
N GLN A 470 -18.52 24.52 11.49
CA GLN A 470 -18.22 23.36 10.65
C GLN A 470 -17.51 22.24 11.43
N ARG A 471 -16.56 22.61 12.30
CA ARG A 471 -15.85 21.65 13.13
C ARG A 471 -16.77 21.02 14.20
N GLU A 472 -17.66 21.80 14.80
CA GLU A 472 -18.68 21.31 15.74
C GLU A 472 -19.65 20.33 15.06
N GLU A 473 -20.10 20.63 13.83
CA GLU A 473 -20.93 19.73 13.03
C GLU A 473 -20.18 18.42 12.70
N GLN A 474 -18.91 18.49 12.31
CA GLN A 474 -18.07 17.30 12.07
C GLN A 474 -17.86 16.47 13.33
N VAL A 475 -17.66 17.10 14.49
CA VAL A 475 -17.54 16.40 15.78
C VAL A 475 -18.86 15.71 16.14
N ALA A 476 -20.00 16.39 15.97
CA ALA A 476 -21.32 15.81 16.24
C ALA A 476 -21.63 14.61 15.32
N GLU A 477 -21.25 14.69 14.04
CA GLU A 477 -21.37 13.57 13.09
C GLU A 477 -20.46 12.40 13.49
N MET A 478 -19.21 12.67 13.87
CA MET A 478 -18.29 11.63 14.38
C MET A 478 -18.80 10.98 15.67
N GLU A 479 -19.35 11.75 16.61
CA GLU A 479 -19.95 11.22 17.85
C GLU A 479 -21.20 10.37 17.57
N ARG A 480 -21.98 10.70 16.54
CA ARG A 480 -23.11 9.88 16.09
C ARG A 480 -22.62 8.57 15.49
N ASN A 481 -21.60 8.60 14.64
CA ASN A 481 -21.01 7.40 14.05
C ASN A 481 -20.36 6.50 15.10
N ASN A 482 -19.67 7.08 16.09
CA ASN A 482 -19.12 6.32 17.21
C ASN A 482 -20.21 5.62 18.04
N ARG A 483 -21.35 6.28 18.28
CA ARG A 483 -22.48 5.62 18.97
C ARG A 483 -22.98 4.40 18.22
N LEU A 484 -23.13 4.49 16.90
CA LEU A 484 -23.56 3.36 16.07
C LEU A 484 -22.53 2.22 16.08
N LEU A 485 -21.23 2.54 16.05
CA LEU A 485 -20.17 1.53 16.14
C LEU A 485 -20.12 0.86 17.50
N VAL A 486 -20.29 1.61 18.60
CA VAL A 486 -20.35 1.04 19.96
C VAL A 486 -21.53 0.09 20.10
N GLU A 487 -22.69 0.45 19.55
CA GLU A 487 -23.88 -0.42 19.55
C GLU A 487 -23.64 -1.71 18.75
N SER A 488 -23.05 -1.61 17.56
CA SER A 488 -22.66 -2.79 16.76
C SER A 488 -21.65 -3.69 17.48
N VAL A 489 -20.66 -3.11 18.17
CA VAL A 489 -19.69 -3.87 18.99
C VAL A 489 -20.38 -4.57 20.15
N ARG A 490 -21.38 -3.94 20.79
CA ARG A 490 -22.18 -4.54 21.85
C ARG A 490 -23.00 -5.73 21.32
N ASP A 491 -23.60 -5.60 20.14
CA ASP A 491 -24.37 -6.70 19.55
C ASP A 491 -23.46 -7.88 19.19
N LEU A 492 -22.27 -7.62 18.66
CA LEU A 492 -21.23 -8.64 18.44
C LEU A 492 -20.77 -9.28 19.76
N GLU A 493 -20.69 -8.52 20.84
CA GLU A 493 -20.39 -9.04 22.19
C GLU A 493 -21.42 -10.04 22.68
N ASN A 494 -22.70 -9.71 22.55
CA ASN A 494 -23.79 -10.59 22.95
C ASN A 494 -23.78 -11.89 22.12
N THR A 495 -23.56 -11.82 20.81
CA THR A 495 -23.49 -13.04 19.97
C THR A 495 -22.29 -13.94 20.32
N ILE A 496 -21.16 -13.34 20.72
CA ILE A 496 -19.98 -14.07 21.20
C ILE A 496 -20.28 -14.78 22.52
N GLU A 497 -21.01 -14.13 23.42
CA GLU A 497 -21.44 -14.71 24.70
C GLU A 497 -22.40 -15.88 24.49
N GLU A 498 -23.43 -15.72 23.65
CA GLU A 498 -24.36 -16.80 23.27
C GLU A 498 -23.65 -18.01 22.64
N CYS A 499 -22.66 -17.77 21.77
CA CYS A 499 -21.84 -18.85 21.21
C CYS A 499 -20.95 -19.50 22.28
N GLY A 500 -20.43 -18.69 23.21
CA GLY A 500 -19.64 -19.11 24.36
C GLY A 500 -20.41 -20.01 25.32
N GLU A 501 -21.72 -19.79 25.49
CA GLU A 501 -22.62 -20.62 26.32
C GLU A 501 -23.00 -21.95 25.62
N LYS A 502 -23.21 -21.93 24.30
CA LYS A 502 -23.53 -23.15 23.52
C LYS A 502 -22.38 -24.15 23.43
N ILE A 503 -21.12 -23.69 23.46
CA ILE A 503 -19.93 -24.56 23.42
C ILE A 503 -19.87 -25.55 24.60
N PRO A 504 -20.02 -25.13 25.87
CA PRO A 504 -20.05 -26.04 27.01
C PRO A 504 -21.29 -26.94 27.04
N GLU A 505 -22.46 -26.48 26.57
CA GLU A 505 -23.65 -27.35 26.43
C GLU A 505 -23.38 -28.52 25.50
N LEU A 506 -22.88 -28.25 24.29
CA LEU A 506 -22.51 -29.28 23.32
C LEU A 506 -21.40 -30.20 23.84
N LYS A 507 -20.46 -29.68 24.64
CA LYS A 507 -19.45 -30.52 25.31
C LYS A 507 -20.07 -31.45 26.35
N ASN A 508 -21.06 -30.97 27.11
CA ASN A 508 -21.70 -31.74 28.16
C ASN A 508 -22.63 -32.82 27.59
N GLU A 509 -23.37 -32.50 26.52
CA GLU A 509 -24.13 -33.49 25.75
C GLU A 509 -23.23 -34.59 25.19
N LEU A 510 -22.05 -34.22 24.69
CA LEU A 510 -21.07 -35.18 24.19
C LEU A 510 -20.48 -36.06 25.32
N ALA A 511 -20.36 -35.52 26.53
CA ALA A 511 -19.93 -36.26 27.72
C ALA A 511 -21.01 -37.23 28.23
N ILE A 512 -22.29 -36.82 28.24
CA ILE A 512 -23.43 -37.68 28.62
C ILE A 512 -23.57 -38.85 27.65
N LEU A 513 -23.50 -38.60 26.34
CA LEU A 513 -23.53 -39.66 25.33
C LEU A 513 -22.33 -40.63 25.43
N LEU A 514 -21.21 -40.17 25.98
CA LEU A 514 -20.05 -41.01 26.31
C LEU A 514 -20.30 -41.89 27.54
N ASP A 515 -21.01 -41.38 28.54
CA ASP A 515 -21.31 -42.08 29.79
C ASP A 515 -22.48 -43.09 29.65
N ASP A 516 -23.51 -42.73 28.90
CA ASP A 516 -24.61 -43.63 28.50
C ASP A 516 -24.10 -44.84 27.71
N LYS A 517 -23.03 -44.65 26.92
CA LYS A 517 -22.36 -45.75 26.22
C LYS A 517 -21.60 -46.67 27.18
N ASN A 518 -20.89 -46.12 28.15
CA ASN A 518 -20.12 -46.91 29.12
C ASN A 518 -21.05 -47.72 30.05
N SER A 519 -22.27 -47.23 30.30
CA SER A 519 -23.29 -47.93 31.08
C SER A 519 -24.05 -49.00 30.29
N LEU A 520 -24.17 -48.85 28.96
CA LEU A 520 -24.77 -49.85 28.06
C LEU A 520 -23.84 -51.05 27.75
N GLU A 521 -22.53 -50.96 27.98
CA GLU A 521 -21.61 -52.10 27.88
C GLU A 521 -21.79 -53.14 29.03
N GLY A 522 -22.66 -52.87 30.02
CA GLY A 522 -22.81 -53.69 31.22
C GLY A 522 -24.11 -54.49 31.40
N ALA A 523 -25.15 -54.31 30.57
CA ALA A 523 -26.45 -54.93 30.84
C ALA A 523 -27.22 -55.44 29.61
N SER A 524 -27.27 -56.77 29.50
CA SER A 524 -28.31 -57.62 28.89
C SER A 524 -28.31 -57.75 27.36
N GLY A 525 -27.55 -58.75 26.90
CA GLY A 525 -27.76 -59.47 25.64
C GLY A 525 -29.06 -60.30 25.63
N ASP A 526 -29.36 -60.80 24.44
CA ASP A 526 -30.41 -61.75 24.06
C ASP A 526 -31.79 -61.18 23.68
N ASN A 527 -32.19 -59.97 24.09
CA ASN A 527 -33.46 -59.34 23.65
C ASN A 527 -33.31 -58.21 22.61
N LEU A 528 -32.06 -57.84 22.27
CA LEU A 528 -31.78 -56.88 21.18
C LEU A 528 -31.60 -57.58 19.83
N GLU A 529 -31.10 -58.82 19.80
CA GLU A 529 -30.78 -59.52 18.55
C GLU A 529 -32.04 -59.90 17.77
N GLU A 530 -33.12 -60.26 18.47
CA GLU A 530 -34.45 -60.51 17.88
C GLU A 530 -35.15 -59.21 17.43
N LYS A 531 -34.86 -58.07 18.08
CA LYS A 531 -35.41 -56.76 17.65
C LYS A 531 -34.62 -56.14 16.50
N VAL A 532 -33.31 -56.38 16.44
CA VAL A 532 -32.44 -55.91 15.37
C VAL A 532 -32.70 -56.70 14.09
N THR A 533 -32.94 -58.01 14.18
CA THR A 533 -33.34 -58.82 13.02
C THR A 533 -34.71 -58.43 12.48
N LEU A 534 -35.70 -58.20 13.35
CA LEU A 534 -37.04 -57.77 12.94
C LEU A 534 -37.07 -56.31 12.42
N ALA A 535 -36.14 -55.46 12.88
CA ALA A 535 -35.94 -54.12 12.34
C ALA A 535 -35.24 -54.15 10.97
N ALA A 536 -34.26 -55.04 10.78
CA ALA A 536 -33.53 -55.20 9.52
C ALA A 536 -34.42 -55.77 8.40
N GLU A 537 -35.36 -56.68 8.71
CA GLU A 537 -36.36 -57.15 7.74
C GLU A 537 -37.32 -56.04 7.31
N LYS A 538 -37.69 -55.16 8.25
CA LYS A 538 -38.58 -54.02 7.98
C LYS A 538 -37.87 -52.88 7.23
N GLU A 539 -36.57 -52.73 7.44
CA GLU A 539 -35.69 -51.83 6.70
C GLU A 539 -35.52 -52.32 5.26
N GLN A 540 -35.29 -53.62 5.03
CA GLN A 540 -35.29 -54.18 3.67
C GLN A 540 -36.61 -54.04 2.94
N GLU A 541 -37.75 -54.15 3.65
CA GLU A 541 -39.08 -53.97 3.04
C GLU A 541 -39.37 -52.50 2.70
N LEU A 542 -38.84 -51.56 3.50
CA LEU A 542 -38.88 -50.13 3.20
C LEU A 542 -37.93 -49.74 2.06
N ASP A 543 -36.72 -50.29 2.03
CA ASP A 543 -35.74 -50.05 0.97
C ASP A 543 -36.24 -50.60 -0.38
N ALA A 544 -36.90 -51.76 -0.38
CA ALA A 544 -37.55 -52.30 -1.58
C ALA A 544 -38.72 -51.43 -2.07
N GLN A 545 -39.51 -50.84 -1.15
CA GLN A 545 -40.58 -49.90 -1.49
C GLN A 545 -40.05 -48.52 -1.93
N ILE A 546 -38.85 -48.12 -1.48
CA ILE A 546 -38.16 -46.90 -1.88
C ILE A 546 -37.51 -47.09 -3.26
N GLU A 547 -36.92 -48.26 -3.55
CA GLU A 547 -36.41 -48.61 -4.89
C GLU A 547 -37.54 -48.68 -5.94
N GLU A 548 -38.75 -49.10 -5.56
CA GLU A 548 -39.92 -49.16 -6.46
C GLU A 548 -40.58 -47.78 -6.72
N MET A 549 -40.31 -46.77 -5.87
CA MET A 549 -40.88 -45.42 -6.03
C MET A 549 -40.05 -44.47 -6.90
N GLY A 550 -38.79 -44.79 -7.19
CA GLY A 550 -37.91 -43.93 -7.99
C GLY A 550 -37.63 -42.57 -7.34
N ASP A 551 -36.55 -41.92 -7.76
CA ASP A 551 -35.97 -40.74 -7.10
C ASP A 551 -36.86 -39.49 -7.24
N MET A 552 -37.86 -39.40 -6.36
CA MET A 552 -38.75 -38.25 -6.21
C MET A 552 -37.99 -37.00 -5.78
N ASP A 553 -36.83 -37.13 -5.12
CA ASP A 553 -35.98 -36.01 -4.75
C ASP A 553 -35.21 -35.48 -5.96
N GLU A 554 -34.76 -36.34 -6.88
CA GLU A 554 -34.15 -35.90 -8.14
C GLU A 554 -35.16 -35.17 -9.04
N MET A 555 -36.41 -35.63 -9.11
CA MET A 555 -37.49 -34.90 -9.81
C MET A 555 -37.88 -33.58 -9.13
N ARG A 556 -37.81 -33.51 -7.79
CA ARG A 556 -38.08 -32.26 -7.05
C ARG A 556 -36.95 -31.26 -7.20
N LEU A 557 -35.70 -31.71 -7.13
CA LEU A 557 -34.52 -30.88 -7.33
C LEU A 557 -34.46 -30.38 -8.77
N GLN A 558 -34.79 -31.24 -9.75
CA GLN A 558 -34.91 -30.84 -11.14
C GLN A 558 -36.04 -29.81 -11.31
N GLY A 559 -37.20 -30.01 -10.67
CA GLY A 559 -38.31 -29.06 -10.68
C GLY A 559 -37.97 -27.69 -10.06
N GLU A 560 -37.23 -27.66 -8.95
CA GLU A 560 -36.73 -26.42 -8.33
C GLU A 560 -35.69 -25.73 -9.23
N LEU A 561 -34.78 -26.48 -9.85
CA LEU A 561 -33.79 -25.94 -10.78
C LEU A 561 -34.43 -25.32 -12.03
N TRP A 562 -35.45 -25.98 -12.61
CA TRP A 562 -36.20 -25.42 -13.75
C TRP A 562 -36.96 -24.15 -13.36
N LYS A 563 -37.45 -24.07 -12.12
CA LYS A 563 -38.17 -22.89 -11.61
C LYS A 563 -37.23 -21.71 -11.41
N ASP A 564 -36.03 -21.94 -10.90
CA ASP A 564 -34.98 -20.92 -10.73
C ASP A 564 -34.40 -20.45 -12.08
N ILE A 565 -34.28 -21.35 -13.05
CA ILE A 565 -33.90 -20.99 -14.42
C ILE A 565 -35.00 -20.14 -15.08
N LEU A 566 -36.27 -20.45 -14.84
CA LEU A 566 -37.41 -19.69 -15.38
C LEU A 566 -37.47 -18.27 -14.82
N THR A 567 -37.28 -18.10 -13.50
CA THR A 567 -37.21 -16.78 -12.87
C THR A 567 -36.02 -15.96 -13.33
N ILE A 568 -34.85 -16.59 -13.53
CA ILE A 568 -33.69 -15.91 -14.13
C ILE A 568 -34.01 -15.48 -15.56
N PHE A 569 -34.69 -16.30 -16.36
CA PHE A 569 -35.08 -15.95 -17.72
C PHE A 569 -36.12 -14.82 -17.77
N GLU A 570 -37.10 -14.82 -16.86
CA GLU A 570 -38.11 -13.76 -16.72
C GLU A 570 -37.46 -12.43 -16.35
N VAL A 571 -36.54 -12.42 -15.37
CA VAL A 571 -35.77 -11.22 -14.98
C VAL A 571 -34.89 -10.75 -16.15
N LYS A 572 -34.26 -11.66 -16.89
CA LYS A 572 -33.47 -11.29 -18.08
C LYS A 572 -34.34 -10.69 -19.19
N MET A 573 -35.54 -11.22 -19.39
CA MET A 573 -36.52 -10.70 -20.35
C MET A 573 -37.08 -9.34 -19.94
N GLU A 574 -37.29 -9.09 -18.64
CA GLU A 574 -37.65 -7.77 -18.11
C GLU A 574 -36.52 -6.76 -18.32
N ILE A 575 -35.28 -7.11 -17.98
CA ILE A 575 -34.10 -6.25 -18.23
C ILE A 575 -33.93 -5.96 -19.72
N PHE A 576 -34.22 -6.95 -20.59
CA PHE A 576 -34.14 -6.76 -22.04
C PHE A 576 -35.29 -5.89 -22.57
N LYS A 577 -36.51 -6.02 -22.02
CA LYS A 577 -37.64 -5.14 -22.31
C LYS A 577 -37.37 -3.70 -21.86
N GLU A 578 -36.85 -3.50 -20.65
CA GLU A 578 -36.45 -2.18 -20.14
C GLU A 578 -35.36 -1.54 -20.99
N ARG A 579 -34.33 -2.30 -21.39
CA ARG A 579 -33.29 -1.82 -22.31
C ARG A 579 -33.79 -1.51 -23.72
N SER A 580 -34.81 -2.24 -24.20
CA SER A 580 -35.44 -1.95 -25.50
C SER A 580 -36.33 -0.71 -25.48
N MET A 581 -37.03 -0.46 -24.37
CA MET A 581 -37.87 0.74 -24.17
C MET A 581 -37.06 2.00 -23.83
N SER A 582 -35.82 1.85 -23.35
CA SER A 582 -34.90 2.97 -23.07
C SER A 582 -34.12 3.46 -24.30
N ARG A 583 -34.36 2.88 -25.50
CA ARG A 583 -33.72 3.27 -26.77
C ARG A 583 -34.69 3.82 -27.83
N HIS A 584 -35.85 4.33 -27.44
CA HIS A 584 -36.71 5.15 -28.31
C HIS A 584 -36.91 6.55 -27.74
#